data_AF-A0AAD7MHZ8-F1
#
_entry.id   AF-A0AAD7MHZ8-F1
#
_cell.length_a   1.000
_cell.length_b   1.000
_cell.length_c   1.000
_cell.angle_alpha   90.00
_cell.angle_beta   90.00
_cell.angle_gamma   90.00
#
_symmetry.space_group_name_H-M   'P 1'
#
loop_
_entity.id
_entity.type
_entity.pdbx_description
1 polymer ?
#
loop_
_entity_poly.entity_id
_entity_poly.type
_entity_poly.pdbx_seq_one_letter_code
_entity_poly.pdbx_strand_id
1 'polypeptide(L)'
;APVAGTSITTGTSIPFSYADLNECHEGYTPITVWLSASQPTSLDSNGNLPAGTFIEEFGSYLIANFGLAPLPTPPPTSLVIPDISSYSAGTDLYLTVVE
;
A
#
# COMPACT_ATOMS: atom_id res chain seq x y z
N ALA A 1 10.37 -0.97 2.45
CA ALA A 1 9.76 -0.40 1.26
C ALA A 1 10.44 -0.99 0.03
N PRO A 2 9.72 -1.18 -1.09
CA PRO A 2 10.36 -1.45 -2.38
C PRO A 2 11.38 -0.35 -2.70
N VAL A 3 12.50 -0.73 -3.31
CA VAL A 3 13.55 0.24 -3.67
C VAL A 3 13.05 1.07 -4.85
N ALA A 4 13.02 2.39 -4.69
CA ALA A 4 12.61 3.30 -5.76
C ALA A 4 13.43 3.07 -7.03
N GLY A 5 12.76 3.06 -8.20
CA GLY A 5 13.40 2.78 -9.49
C GLY A 5 13.64 1.30 -9.80
N THR A 6 13.17 0.37 -8.96
CA THR A 6 13.22 -1.06 -9.28
C THR A 6 12.23 -1.38 -10.40
N SER A 7 12.73 -1.97 -11.49
CA SER A 7 11.87 -2.51 -12.54
C SER A 7 11.06 -3.68 -12.00
N ILE A 8 9.75 -3.64 -12.22
CA ILE A 8 8.81 -4.68 -11.83
C ILE A 8 8.04 -5.18 -13.04
N THR A 9 7.60 -6.44 -12.99
CA THR A 9 6.72 -7.04 -14.00
C THR A 9 5.49 -7.63 -13.31
N THR A 10 4.40 -7.81 -14.08
CA THR A 10 3.18 -8.51 -13.61
C THR A 10 3.54 -9.82 -12.91
N GLY A 11 2.95 -10.05 -11.74
CA GLY A 11 3.15 -11.26 -10.93
C GLY A 11 4.44 -11.29 -10.11
N THR A 12 5.30 -10.27 -10.21
CA THR A 12 6.49 -10.16 -9.36
C THR A 12 6.08 -9.93 -7.91
N SER A 13 6.66 -10.68 -6.98
CA SER A 13 6.53 -10.40 -5.55
C SER A 13 7.58 -9.36 -5.12
N ILE A 14 7.13 -8.26 -4.55
CA ILE A 14 7.99 -7.20 -4.00
C ILE A 14 7.93 -7.19 -2.47
N PRO A 15 9.05 -6.92 -1.78
CA PRO A 15 9.03 -6.77 -0.32
C PRO A 15 8.20 -5.56 0.09
N PHE A 16 7.28 -5.75 1.01
CA PHE A 16 6.46 -4.67 1.58
C PHE A 16 6.92 -4.36 2.99
N SER A 17 7.28 -3.10 3.18
CA SER A 17 7.38 -2.51 4.51
C SER A 17 7.22 -1.00 4.38
N TYR A 18 6.60 -0.40 5.38
CA TYR A 18 6.37 1.03 5.51
C TYR A 18 6.84 1.47 6.90
N ALA A 19 7.02 2.77 7.09
CA ALA A 19 7.27 3.34 8.40
C ALA A 19 5.91 3.63 9.02
N ASP A 20 5.58 2.94 10.12
CA ASP A 20 4.43 3.27 10.97
C ASP A 20 4.79 4.53 11.76
N LEU A 21 4.07 5.63 11.52
CA LEU A 21 4.30 6.88 12.23
C LEU A 21 3.64 6.87 13.62
N ASN A 22 2.55 6.11 13.77
CA ASN A 22 1.76 5.97 15.00
C ASN A 22 1.53 7.32 15.72
N GLU A 23 1.28 8.41 14.98
CA GLU A 23 1.23 9.76 15.55
C GLU A 23 0.08 9.92 16.56
N CYS A 24 -1.04 9.22 16.32
CA CYS A 24 -2.21 9.20 17.18
C CYS A 24 -2.08 8.26 18.40
N HIS A 25 -0.97 7.51 18.51
CA HIS A 25 -0.70 6.57 19.62
C HIS A 25 -1.85 5.58 19.84
N GLU A 26 -2.43 5.09 18.75
CA GLU A 26 -3.56 4.17 18.81
C GLU A 26 -3.05 2.78 19.19
N GLY A 27 -3.84 2.01 19.95
CA GLY A 27 -3.50 0.61 20.21
C GLY A 27 -3.42 -0.21 18.93
N TYR A 28 -4.25 0.16 17.94
CA TYR A 28 -4.23 -0.43 16.62
C TYR A 28 -4.35 0.64 15.54
N THR A 29 -3.37 0.73 14.65
CA THR A 29 -3.41 1.66 13.50
C THR A 29 -4.01 0.91 12.29
N PRO A 30 -5.18 1.31 11.78
CA PRO A 30 -5.65 0.80 10.49
C PRO A 30 -4.76 1.33 9.38
N ILE A 31 -4.45 0.50 8.39
CA ILE A 31 -3.82 0.97 7.16
C ILE A 31 -4.49 0.39 5.94
N THR A 32 -4.46 1.12 4.84
CA THR A 32 -4.89 0.61 3.54
C THR A 32 -3.81 0.86 2.51
N VAL A 33 -3.59 -0.12 1.63
CA VAL A 33 -2.47 -0.14 0.68
C VAL A 33 -2.97 -0.24 -0.75
N TRP A 34 -2.50 0.68 -1.60
CA TRP A 34 -2.88 0.74 -3.01
C TRP A 34 -1.68 0.86 -3.94
N LEU A 35 -1.86 0.39 -5.18
CA LEU A 35 -0.97 0.65 -6.30
C LEU A 35 -1.65 1.58 -7.30
N SER A 36 -0.97 2.65 -7.72
CA SER A 36 -1.51 3.62 -8.69
C SER A 36 -0.52 3.92 -9.81
N ALA A 37 -1.02 4.28 -11.00
CA ALA A 37 -0.20 4.72 -12.14
C ALA A 37 0.13 6.22 -12.11
N SER A 38 -0.40 6.94 -11.12
CA SER A 38 -0.14 8.36 -10.92
C SER A 38 0.02 8.63 -9.42
N GLN A 39 0.80 9.66 -9.09
CA GLN A 39 0.97 10.06 -7.71
C GLN A 39 -0.39 10.52 -7.15
N PRO A 40 -0.86 9.93 -6.03
CA PRO A 40 -2.07 10.41 -5.40
C PRO A 40 -1.91 11.84 -4.89
N THR A 41 -2.91 12.68 -5.13
CA THR A 41 -2.91 14.10 -4.72
C THR A 41 -3.95 14.40 -3.64
N SER A 42 -4.93 13.51 -3.46
CA SER A 42 -6.01 13.66 -2.48
C SER A 42 -6.62 12.31 -2.11
N LEU A 43 -7.21 12.28 -0.92
CA LEU A 43 -8.05 11.20 -0.44
C LEU A 43 -9.51 11.66 -0.44
N ASP A 44 -10.44 10.71 -0.49
CA ASP A 44 -11.86 10.99 -0.31
C ASP A 44 -12.20 11.27 1.17
N SER A 45 -13.48 11.54 1.46
CA SER A 45 -13.94 11.84 2.82
C SER A 45 -13.78 10.68 3.80
N ASN A 46 -13.51 9.47 3.31
CA ASN A 46 -13.33 8.26 4.12
C ASN A 46 -11.85 7.87 4.24
N GLY A 47 -10.92 8.68 3.72
CA GLY A 47 -9.49 8.37 3.74
C GLY A 47 -9.04 7.39 2.65
N ASN A 48 -9.87 7.12 1.65
CA ASN A 48 -9.52 6.20 0.57
C ASN A 48 -9.01 6.95 -0.67
N LEU A 49 -8.24 6.25 -1.51
CA LEU A 49 -8.03 6.70 -2.87
C LEU A 49 -9.36 6.68 -3.64
N PRO A 50 -9.70 7.73 -4.41
CA PRO A 50 -10.93 7.74 -5.18
C PRO A 50 -11.03 6.56 -6.15
N ALA A 51 -12.22 5.98 -6.30
CA ALA A 51 -12.42 4.86 -7.20
C ALA A 51 -11.98 5.22 -8.64
N GLY A 52 -11.21 4.31 -9.26
CA GLY A 52 -10.67 4.51 -10.60
C GLY A 52 -9.37 5.32 -10.66
N THR A 53 -8.82 5.77 -9.53
CA THR A 53 -7.49 6.42 -9.50
C THR A 53 -6.35 5.45 -9.17
N PHE A 54 -6.67 4.23 -8.80
CA PHE A 54 -5.72 3.17 -8.46
C PHE A 54 -5.88 1.96 -9.40
N ILE A 55 -4.79 1.21 -9.55
CA ILE A 55 -4.72 -0.06 -10.29
C ILE A 55 -5.28 -1.19 -9.44
N GLU A 56 -4.85 -1.26 -8.18
CA GLU A 56 -5.17 -2.34 -7.26
C GLU A 56 -5.24 -1.80 -5.82
N GLU A 57 -6.20 -2.29 -5.05
CA GLU A 57 -6.24 -2.18 -3.60
C GLU A 57 -5.81 -3.53 -3.02
N PHE A 58 -4.65 -3.59 -2.36
CA PHE A 58 -4.15 -4.82 -1.76
C PHE A 58 -4.93 -5.24 -0.51
N GLY A 59 -5.58 -4.26 0.12
CA GLY A 59 -6.48 -4.44 1.23
C GLY A 59 -6.19 -3.50 2.40
N SER A 60 -7.01 -3.67 3.43
CA SER A 60 -6.91 -2.97 4.70
C SER A 60 -6.40 -3.90 5.79
N TYR A 61 -5.48 -3.41 6.62
CA TYR A 61 -4.79 -4.16 7.64
C TYR A 61 -4.84 -3.41 8.97
N LEU A 62 -4.60 -4.12 10.06
CA LEU A 62 -4.43 -3.50 11.38
C LEU A 62 -3.04 -3.81 11.94
N ILE A 63 -2.37 -2.76 12.36
CA ILE A 63 -1.06 -2.80 13.00
C ILE A 63 -1.31 -2.83 14.51
N ALA A 64 -0.73 -3.79 15.21
CA ALA A 64 -0.77 -3.79 16.66
C ALA A 64 0.41 -3.01 17.22
N ASN A 65 0.13 -1.91 17.92
CA ASN A 65 1.15 -1.07 18.55
C ASN A 65 1.43 -1.51 19.99
N PHE A 66 2.49 -0.97 20.59
CA PHE A 66 2.80 -1.16 22.02
C PHE A 66 2.95 -2.63 22.46
N GLY A 67 3.30 -3.53 21.55
CA GLY A 67 3.41 -4.96 21.83
C GLY A 67 2.07 -5.65 22.06
N LEU A 68 0.96 -5.03 21.65
CA LEU A 68 -0.35 -5.66 21.64
C LEU A 68 -0.37 -6.87 20.70
N ALA A 69 -1.29 -7.79 20.98
CA ALA A 69 -1.44 -8.98 20.15
C ALA A 69 -1.89 -8.58 18.74
N PRO A 70 -1.28 -9.16 17.68
CA PRO A 70 -1.71 -8.93 16.31
C PRO A 70 -3.15 -9.40 16.11
N LEU A 71 -3.94 -8.60 15.38
CA LEU A 71 -5.29 -8.95 14.98
C LEU A 71 -5.26 -9.78 13.67
N PRO A 72 -6.39 -10.41 13.26
CA PRO A 72 -6.42 -11.40 12.18
C PRO A 72 -5.96 -10.92 10.80
N THR A 73 -5.80 -9.61 10.60
CA THR A 73 -5.43 -8.98 9.32
C THR A 73 -4.12 -8.19 9.44
N PRO A 74 -2.99 -8.84 9.79
CA PRO A 74 -1.71 -8.16 9.76
C PRO A 74 -1.35 -7.80 8.30
N PRO A 75 -0.60 -6.70 8.08
CA PRO A 75 -0.11 -6.38 6.76
C PRO A 75 0.84 -7.47 6.24
N PRO A 76 0.79 -7.79 4.94
CA PRO A 76 1.63 -8.81 4.36
C PRO A 76 3.09 -8.34 4.34
N THR A 77 4.05 -9.26 4.30
CA THR A 77 5.48 -8.89 4.16
C THR A 77 5.91 -8.72 2.71
N SER A 78 5.03 -9.05 1.76
CA SER A 78 5.25 -8.90 0.33
C SER A 78 3.95 -8.65 -0.41
N LEU A 79 4.03 -7.95 -1.53
CA LEU A 79 2.90 -7.67 -2.41
C LEU A 79 3.19 -8.26 -3.78
N VAL A 80 2.19 -8.87 -4.39
CA VAL A 80 2.29 -9.40 -5.76
C VAL A 80 1.82 -8.32 -6.72
N ILE A 81 2.68 -7.90 -7.64
CA ILE A 81 2.31 -6.88 -8.62
C ILE A 81 1.15 -7.40 -9.48
N PRO A 82 0.03 -6.65 -9.57
CA PRO A 82 -1.14 -7.03 -10.36
C PRO A 82 -0.80 -6.98 -11.86
N ASP A 83 -1.77 -7.27 -12.72
CA ASP A 83 -1.53 -7.09 -14.14
C ASP A 83 -1.34 -5.60 -14.49
N ILE A 84 -0.13 -5.27 -14.93
CA ILE A 84 0.27 -3.95 -15.38
C ILE A 84 0.56 -3.91 -16.88
N SER A 85 0.11 -4.92 -17.63
CA SER A 85 0.34 -5.04 -19.08
C SER A 85 -0.21 -3.88 -19.92
N SER A 86 -1.17 -3.12 -19.37
CA SER A 86 -1.72 -1.91 -19.98
C SER A 86 -0.81 -0.68 -19.87
N TYR A 87 0.25 -0.75 -19.05
CA TYR A 87 1.20 0.35 -18.84
C TYR A 87 2.48 0.13 -19.66
N SER A 88 3.04 1.22 -20.19
CA SER A 88 4.27 1.16 -20.97
C SER A 88 5.48 0.90 -20.06
N ALA A 89 6.50 0.21 -20.57
CA ALA A 89 7.76 0.07 -19.85
C ALA A 89 8.34 1.45 -19.50
N GLY A 90 8.82 1.60 -18.26
CA GLY A 90 9.29 2.88 -17.73
C GLY A 90 8.20 3.79 -17.16
N THR A 91 6.94 3.34 -17.08
CA THR A 91 5.90 4.03 -16.31
C THR A 91 6.22 3.90 -14.81
N ASP A 92 6.28 5.03 -14.11
CA ASP A 92 6.41 5.05 -12.67
C ASP A 92 5.09 4.61 -12.03
N LEU A 93 5.18 3.64 -11.12
CA LEU A 93 4.06 3.21 -10.29
C LEU A 93 4.26 3.69 -8.85
N TYR A 94 3.15 4.04 -8.20
CA TYR A 94 3.14 4.61 -6.87
C TYR A 94 2.45 3.65 -5.92
N LEU A 95 3.21 3.17 -4.93
CA LEU A 95 2.68 2.43 -3.80
C LEU A 95 2.27 3.42 -2.71
N THR A 96 1.00 3.42 -2.34
CA THR A 96 0.42 4.35 -1.37
C THR A 96 -0.02 3.58 -0.13
N VAL A 97 0.34 4.09 1.04
CA VAL A 97 -0.11 3.60 2.34
C VAL A 97 -0.75 4.78 3.06
N VAL A 98 -1.97 4.60 3.56
CA VAL A 98 -2.67 5.57 4.39
C VAL A 98 -2.90 4.93 5.75
N GLU A 99 -2.57 5.68 6.81
CA GLU A 99 -2.88 5.41 8.23
C GLU A 99 -4.16 6.13 8.66
#